data_AF-A0AAW4KMG7-F1
#
_entry.id   AF-A0AAW4KMG7-F1
#
_cell.length_a   1.000
_cell.length_b   1.000
_cell.length_c   1.000
_cell.angle_alpha   90.00
_cell.angle_beta   90.00
_cell.angle_gamma   90.00
#
_symmetry.space_group_name_H-M   'P 1'
#
loop_
_entity.id
_entity.type
_entity.pdbx_description
1 polymer ?
#
loop_
_entity_poly.entity_id
_entity_poly.type
_entity_poly.pdbx_seq_one_letter_code
_entity_poly.pdbx_strand_id
1 'polypeptide(L)'
;MRIQTGHAEAVMVIGVESMSNIEYYSNDMRWGARAGSVKLHDRLERGRERSQPETRFGRISGMPETAENLAQDFHISRDEADRFAVRSHLNAAAAWREGRFA
;
A
#
# COMPACT_ATOMS: atom_id res chain seq x y z
N MET A 1 16.85 9.98 -15.69
CA MET A 1 18.01 9.07 -15.76
C MET A 1 19.23 9.85 -15.31
N ARG A 2 19.76 9.64 -14.09
CA ARG A 2 20.90 10.44 -13.57
C ARG A 2 22.24 9.73 -13.77
N ILE A 3 22.33 8.45 -13.41
CA ILE A 3 23.53 7.63 -13.63
C ILE A 3 23.76 7.36 -15.12
N GLN A 4 22.73 6.88 -15.84
CA GLN A 4 22.85 6.49 -17.25
C GLN A 4 23.24 7.64 -18.20
N THR A 5 22.93 8.90 -17.86
CA THR A 5 23.31 10.07 -18.67
C THR A 5 24.63 10.69 -18.22
N GLY A 6 25.33 10.09 -17.25
CA GLY A 6 26.56 10.65 -16.67
C GLY A 6 26.36 11.89 -15.80
N HIS A 7 25.12 12.21 -15.39
CA HIS A 7 24.82 13.37 -14.54
C HIS A 7 25.04 13.11 -13.04
N ALA A 8 25.28 11.86 -12.65
CA ALA A 8 25.66 11.49 -11.30
C ALA A 8 26.49 10.20 -11.34
N GLU A 9 27.45 10.10 -10.43
CA GLU A 9 28.28 8.89 -10.24
C GLU A 9 27.70 7.99 -9.14
N ALA A 10 27.05 8.59 -8.14
CA ALA A 10 26.38 7.88 -7.06
C ALA A 10 25.10 8.62 -6.65
N VAL A 11 24.07 7.86 -6.24
CA VAL A 11 22.80 8.38 -5.74
C VAL A 11 22.34 7.52 -4.58
N MET A 12 22.00 8.14 -3.44
CA MET A 12 21.33 7.46 -2.34
C MET A 12 19.83 7.37 -2.62
N VAL A 13 19.27 6.17 -2.48
CA VAL A 13 17.84 5.90 -2.65
C VAL A 13 17.35 5.19 -1.40
N ILE A 14 16.34 5.78 -0.75
CA ILE A 14 15.70 5.21 0.44
C ILE A 14 14.18 5.31 0.30
N GLY A 15 13.47 4.39 0.94
CA GLY A 15 12.04 4.47 1.19
C GLY A 15 11.79 4.34 2.69
N VAL A 16 10.94 5.21 3.24
CA VAL A 16 10.54 5.20 4.65
C VAL A 16 9.03 5.32 4.71
N GLU A 17 8.40 4.65 5.67
CA GLU A 17 6.94 4.67 5.86
C GLU A 17 6.61 4.51 7.35
N SER A 18 5.59 5.22 7.83
CA SER A 18 5.11 5.11 9.21
C SER A 18 3.58 5.17 9.25
N MET A 19 2.95 4.05 8.88
CA MET A 19 1.49 3.94 8.83
C MET A 19 0.81 4.23 10.18
N SER A 20 1.45 3.88 11.29
CA SER A 20 0.89 4.09 12.64
C SER A 20 0.76 5.57 13.05
N ASN A 21 1.51 6.47 12.41
CA ASN A 21 1.51 7.91 12.72
C ASN A 21 0.75 8.74 11.69
N ILE A 22 0.02 8.10 10.79
CA ILE A 22 -0.68 8.80 9.73
C ILE A 22 -1.91 9.54 10.29
N GLU A 23 -2.20 10.70 9.74
CA GLU A 23 -3.21 11.59 10.28
C GLU A 23 -4.60 11.34 9.69
N TYR A 24 -5.61 11.77 10.45
CA TYR A 24 -6.93 12.08 9.91
C TYR A 24 -6.96 13.55 9.47
N TYR A 25 -7.63 13.84 8.36
CA TYR A 25 -7.72 15.21 7.83
C TYR A 25 -9.07 15.52 7.19
N SER A 26 -9.38 16.81 7.06
CA SER A 26 -10.54 17.31 6.30
C SER A 26 -10.10 18.26 5.20
N ASN A 27 -10.80 18.21 4.06
CA ASN A 27 -10.58 19.17 2.97
C ASN A 27 -11.48 20.42 3.10
N ASP A 28 -12.47 20.38 3.99
CA ASP A 28 -13.51 21.42 4.10
C ASP A 28 -13.09 22.54 5.07
N MET A 29 -12.20 22.22 6.01
CA MET A 29 -11.86 23.12 7.13
C MET A 29 -11.12 24.39 6.70
N ARG A 30 -10.28 24.35 5.66
CA ARG A 30 -9.45 25.50 5.27
C ARG A 30 -10.27 26.71 4.80
N TRP A 31 -11.35 26.45 4.07
CA TRP A 31 -12.19 27.49 3.47
C TRP A 31 -13.57 27.61 4.15
N GLY A 32 -13.83 26.73 5.12
CA GLY A 32 -15.08 26.66 5.87
C GLY A 32 -16.09 25.73 5.21
N ALA A 33 -16.68 24.84 6.01
CA ALA A 33 -17.72 23.91 5.56
C ALA A 33 -19.09 24.58 5.31
N ARG A 34 -19.22 25.89 5.59
CA ARG A 34 -20.46 26.70 5.59
C ARG A 34 -21.54 26.21 6.56
N ALA A 35 -22.03 24.98 6.40
CA ALA A 35 -22.98 24.31 7.30
C ALA A 35 -22.96 22.78 7.06
N GLY A 36 -23.30 22.00 8.07
CA GLY A 36 -23.36 20.53 7.98
C GLY A 36 -22.15 19.82 8.59
N SER A 37 -22.13 18.49 8.45
CA SER A 37 -21.08 17.63 9.02
C SER A 37 -19.77 17.75 8.24
N VAL A 38 -18.65 17.72 8.97
CA VAL A 38 -17.30 17.64 8.39
C VAL A 38 -16.85 16.18 8.37
N LYS A 39 -16.35 15.72 7.22
CA LYS A 39 -15.73 14.38 7.13
C LYS A 39 -14.26 14.46 7.52
N LEU A 40 -13.87 13.65 8.50
CA LEU A 40 -12.48 13.31 8.75
C LEU A 40 -12.13 12.07 7.94
N HIS A 41 -11.16 12.22 7.06
CA HIS A 41 -10.65 11.15 6.22
C HIS A 41 -9.47 10.48 6.89
N ASP A 42 -9.50 9.15 6.99
CA ASP A 42 -8.29 8.36 7.22
C ASP A 42 -7.40 8.46 5.98
N ARG A 43 -6.14 8.86 6.16
CA ARG A 43 -5.23 9.03 5.02
C ARG A 43 -4.78 7.71 4.39
N LEU A 44 -4.74 6.60 5.12
CA LEU A 44 -4.45 5.28 4.55
C LEU A 44 -5.61 4.83 3.67
N GLU A 45 -6.83 4.90 4.18
CA GLU A 45 -8.02 4.50 3.42
C GLU A 45 -8.17 5.35 2.16
N ARG A 46 -8.13 6.68 2.33
CA ARG A 46 -8.25 7.61 1.20
C ARG A 46 -7.10 7.49 0.22
N GLY A 47 -5.89 7.21 0.70
CA GLY A 47 -4.73 6.94 -0.14
C GLY A 47 -4.91 5.68 -0.98
N ARG A 48 -5.54 4.64 -0.44
CA ARG A 48 -5.85 3.39 -1.18
C ARG A 48 -6.90 3.63 -2.25
N GLU A 49 -8.05 4.24 -1.91
CA GLU A 49 -9.13 4.53 -2.86
C GLU A 49 -8.69 5.47 -3.98
N ARG A 50 -7.82 6.43 -3.67
CA ARG A 50 -7.39 7.50 -4.61
C ARG A 50 -6.00 7.24 -5.20
N SER A 51 -5.46 6.02 -5.03
CA SER A 51 -4.14 5.64 -5.55
C SER A 51 -4.08 5.63 -7.08
N GLN A 52 -5.21 5.45 -7.75
CA GLN A 52 -5.33 5.42 -9.20
C GLN A 52 -6.45 6.33 -9.69
N PRO A 53 -6.34 6.94 -10.88
CA PRO A 53 -7.39 7.75 -11.45
C PRO A 53 -8.61 6.90 -11.84
N GLU A 54 -9.74 7.15 -11.19
CA GLU A 54 -11.02 6.46 -11.45
C GLU A 54 -11.45 6.54 -12.92
N THR A 55 -11.13 7.65 -13.61
CA THR A 55 -11.44 7.83 -15.04
C THR A 55 -10.77 6.82 -15.97
N ARG A 56 -9.69 6.18 -15.52
CA ARG A 56 -8.94 5.19 -16.30
C ARG A 56 -9.14 3.76 -15.80
N PHE A 57 -9.24 3.57 -14.49
CA PHE A 57 -9.23 2.25 -13.86
C PHE A 57 -10.56 1.87 -13.20
N GLY A 58 -11.57 2.74 -13.25
CA GLY A 58 -12.80 2.57 -12.50
C GLY A 58 -12.60 2.80 -11.01
N ARG A 59 -13.67 2.63 -10.24
CA ARG A 59 -13.62 2.71 -8.78
C ARG A 59 -13.03 1.41 -8.24
N ILE A 60 -11.93 1.51 -7.51
CA ILE A 60 -11.29 0.39 -6.81
C ILE A 60 -11.56 0.58 -5.32
N SER A 61 -12.35 -0.32 -4.72
CA SER A 61 -12.73 -0.22 -3.31
C SER A 61 -11.55 -0.50 -2.36
N GLY A 62 -10.55 -1.25 -2.83
CA GLY A 62 -9.27 -1.40 -2.16
C GLY A 62 -8.38 -2.46 -2.82
N MET A 63 -7.13 -2.53 -2.39
CA MET A 63 -6.18 -3.54 -2.90
C MET A 63 -6.63 -5.01 -2.71
N PRO A 64 -7.39 -5.41 -1.65
CA PRO A 64 -7.90 -6.77 -1.56
C PRO A 64 -8.78 -7.19 -2.73
N GLU A 65 -9.62 -6.29 -3.26
CA GLU A 65 -10.47 -6.56 -4.43
C GLU A 65 -9.63 -6.96 -5.65
N THR A 66 -8.51 -6.27 -5.87
CA THR A 66 -7.60 -6.63 -6.98
C THR A 66 -6.89 -7.97 -6.75
N ALA A 67 -6.66 -8.36 -5.49
CA ALA A 67 -6.11 -9.68 -5.18
C ALA A 67 -7.15 -10.80 -5.43
N GLU A 68 -8.42 -10.56 -5.11
CA GLU A 68 -9.52 -11.49 -5.42
C GLU A 68 -9.73 -11.66 -6.93
N ASN A 69 -9.63 -10.58 -7.71
CA ASN A 69 -9.67 -10.66 -9.17
C ASN A 69 -8.58 -11.61 -9.70
N LEU A 70 -7.34 -11.45 -9.22
CA LEU A 70 -6.24 -12.34 -9.59
C LEU A 70 -6.47 -13.77 -9.11
N ALA A 71 -7.00 -13.96 -7.90
CA ALA A 71 -7.31 -15.29 -7.39
C ALA A 71 -8.33 -16.01 -8.29
N GLN A 72 -9.35 -15.29 -8.77
CA GLN A 72 -10.32 -15.82 -9.71
C GLN A 72 -9.71 -16.09 -11.09
N ASP A 73 -9.03 -15.11 -11.68
CA ASP A 73 -8.47 -15.19 -13.04
C ASP A 73 -7.41 -16.29 -13.18
N PHE A 74 -6.62 -16.52 -12.12
CA PHE A 74 -5.55 -17.50 -12.08
C PHE A 74 -5.93 -18.77 -11.31
N HIS A 75 -7.19 -18.92 -10.91
CA HIS A 75 -7.70 -20.07 -10.17
C HIS A 75 -6.91 -20.42 -8.90
N ILE A 76 -6.45 -19.40 -8.18
CA ILE A 76 -5.72 -19.56 -6.92
C ILE A 76 -6.74 -19.89 -5.83
N SER A 77 -6.67 -21.11 -5.31
CA SER A 77 -7.54 -21.54 -4.23
C SER A 77 -7.15 -20.90 -2.89
N ARG A 78 -8.11 -20.87 -1.96
CA ARG A 78 -7.87 -20.42 -0.59
C ARG A 78 -6.80 -21.26 0.13
N ASP A 79 -6.78 -22.59 -0.10
CA ASP A 79 -5.77 -23.48 0.47
C ASP A 79 -4.36 -23.13 -0.02
N GLU A 80 -4.21 -22.83 -1.32
CA GLU A 80 -2.92 -22.41 -1.88
C GLU A 80 -2.43 -21.08 -1.28
N ALA A 81 -3.33 -20.10 -1.13
CA ALA A 81 -3.01 -18.82 -0.50
C ALA A 81 -2.60 -19.00 0.97
N ASP A 82 -3.33 -19.82 1.73
CA ASP A 82 -3.05 -20.09 3.14
C ASP A 82 -1.72 -20.86 3.31
N ARG A 83 -1.45 -21.87 2.47
CA ARG A 83 -0.18 -22.59 2.46
C ARG A 83 0.99 -21.67 2.14
N PHE A 84 0.81 -20.72 1.23
CA PHE A 84 1.82 -19.70 0.94
C PHE A 84 2.09 -18.82 2.18
N ALA A 85 1.04 -18.33 2.84
CA ALA A 85 1.16 -17.50 4.03
C ALA A 85 1.89 -18.22 5.17
N VAL A 86 1.51 -19.47 5.47
CA VAL A 86 2.18 -20.29 6.50
C VAL A 86 3.66 -20.48 6.17
N ARG A 87 3.98 -20.84 4.92
CA ARG A 87 5.36 -21.00 4.49
C ARG A 87 6.16 -19.70 4.64
N SER A 88 5.57 -18.56 4.28
CA SER A 88 6.20 -17.25 4.42
C SER A 88 6.58 -16.96 5.88
N HIS A 89 5.64 -17.18 6.82
CA HIS A 89 5.89 -16.99 8.24
C HIS A 89 6.96 -17.95 8.80
N LEU A 90 6.94 -19.23 8.41
CA LEU A 90 7.95 -20.20 8.82
C LEU A 90 9.35 -19.79 8.33
N ASN A 91 9.47 -19.36 7.08
CA ASN A 91 10.73 -18.90 6.51
C ASN A 91 11.25 -17.65 7.24
N ALA A 92 10.37 -16.68 7.52
CA ALA A 92 10.74 -15.49 8.27
C ALA A 92 11.24 -15.84 9.68
N ALA A 93 10.53 -16.71 10.40
CA ALA A 93 10.93 -17.16 11.74
C ALA A 93 12.25 -17.94 11.74
N ALA A 94 12.51 -18.76 10.72
CA ALA A 94 13.80 -19.44 10.58
C ALA A 94 14.94 -18.44 10.32
N ALA A 95 14.75 -17.52 9.37
CA ALA A 95 15.75 -16.52 9.03
C ALA A 95 16.11 -15.61 10.22
N TRP A 96 15.15 -15.26 11.06
CA TRP A 96 15.39 -14.55 12.32
C TRP A 96 16.22 -15.36 13.31
N ARG A 97 15.88 -16.63 13.55
CA ARG A 97 16.64 -17.52 14.45
C ARG A 97 18.08 -17.75 13.98
N GLU A 98 18.27 -17.80 12.67
CA GLU A 98 19.57 -17.98 12.02
C GLU A 98 20.38 -16.67 11.94
N GLY A 99 19.83 -15.53 12.36
CA GLY A 99 20.52 -14.25 12.33
C GLY A 99 20.71 -13.65 10.93
N ARG A 100 19.89 -14.04 9.95
CA ARG A 100 20.02 -13.58 8.55
C ARG A 100 19.62 -12.11 8.33
N PHE A 101 19.04 -11.48 9.35
CA PHE A 101 18.64 -10.06 9.35
C PHE A 101 19.41 -9.22 10.38
N ALA A 102 20.48 -9.78 10.97
CA ALA A 102 21.35 -9.08 11.92
C ALA A 102 22.44 -8.28 11.20
#